data_AF-A0A3N8CWB8-F1
#
_entry.id   AF-A0A3N8CWB8-F1
#
_cell.length_a   1.000
_cell.length_b   1.000
_cell.length_c   1.000
_cell.angle_alpha   90.00
_cell.angle_beta   90.00
_cell.angle_gamma   90.00
#
_symmetry.space_group_name_H-M   'P 1'
#
loop_
_entity.id
_entity.type
_entity.pdbx_description
1 polymer ?
#
loop_
_entity_poly.entity_id
_entity_poly.type
_entity_poly.pdbx_seq_one_letter_code
_entity_poly.pdbx_strand_id
1 'polypeptide(L)'
;MAALTTQFNRLLEHIASLQRQLNDKRFLELRLYRRDATIYQLSSAVNHTIACWFSENYRPISFLIDRGRSFMHEFPAGRPEAAEYYALAEEFFKVVLSALEVIPDAEACDD
;
A
#
# COMPACT_ATOMS: atom_id res chain seq x y z
N MET A 1 17.43 -16.41 12.97
CA MET A 1 17.97 -15.07 12.70
C MET A 1 18.24 -14.85 11.22
N ALA A 2 19.25 -15.50 10.59
CA ALA A 2 19.59 -15.24 9.17
C ALA A 2 18.42 -15.43 8.17
N ALA A 3 17.62 -16.48 8.31
CA ALA A 3 16.47 -16.74 7.43
C ALA A 3 15.36 -15.67 7.56
N LEU A 4 15.10 -15.17 8.78
CA LEU A 4 14.11 -14.12 9.05
C LEU A 4 14.56 -12.79 8.41
N THR A 5 15.85 -12.46 8.53
CA THR A 5 16.46 -11.30 7.88
C THR A 5 16.39 -11.40 6.35
N THR A 6 16.63 -12.59 5.77
CA THR A 6 16.48 -12.81 4.32
C THR A 6 15.04 -12.62 3.86
N GLN A 7 14.06 -13.11 4.62
CA GLN A 7 12.64 -12.94 4.31
C GLN A 7 12.23 -11.46 4.35
N PHE A 8 12.60 -10.75 5.41
CA PHE A 8 12.30 -9.32 5.56
C PHE A 8 12.91 -8.48 4.43
N ASN A 9 14.16 -8.75 4.05
CA ASN A 9 14.81 -8.04 2.94
C ASN A 9 14.08 -8.26 1.60
N ARG A 10 13.59 -9.47 1.34
CA ARG A 10 12.78 -9.75 0.14
C ARG A 10 11.46 -8.97 0.15
N LEU A 11 10.82 -8.87 1.32
CA LEU A 11 9.60 -8.07 1.47
C LEU A 11 9.88 -6.59 1.23
N LEU A 12 10.98 -6.04 1.75
CA LEU A 12 11.40 -4.67 1.50
C LEU A 12 11.64 -4.38 0.01
N GLU A 13 12.37 -5.25 -0.68
CA GLU A 13 12.61 -5.14 -2.12
C GLU A 13 11.29 -5.19 -2.91
N HIS A 14 10.36 -6.06 -2.50
CA HIS A 14 9.07 -6.20 -3.15
C HIS A 14 8.19 -4.96 -2.93
N ILE A 15 8.13 -4.42 -1.71
CA ILE A 15 7.46 -3.15 -1.39
C ILE A 15 7.99 -2.03 -2.26
N ALA A 16 9.32 -1.88 -2.35
CA ALA A 16 9.94 -0.85 -3.19
C ALA A 16 9.62 -1.03 -4.69
N SER A 17 9.56 -2.28 -5.16
CA SER A 17 9.16 -2.60 -6.53
C SER A 17 7.70 -2.20 -6.81
N LEU A 18 6.78 -2.57 -5.93
CA LEU A 18 5.35 -2.26 -6.07
C LEU A 18 5.09 -0.76 -5.99
N GLN A 19 5.79 -0.05 -5.10
CA GLN A 19 5.72 1.42 -5.04
C GLN A 19 6.12 2.05 -6.38
N ARG A 20 7.22 1.60 -7.01
CA ARG A 20 7.64 2.12 -8.32
C ARG A 20 6.56 1.87 -9.38
N GLN A 21 5.97 0.67 -9.39
CA GLN A 21 4.89 0.33 -10.32
C GLN A 21 3.63 1.17 -10.10
N LEU A 22 3.23 1.40 -8.84
CA LEU A 22 2.08 2.26 -8.48
C LEU A 22 2.28 3.73 -8.89
N ASN A 23 3.52 4.16 -9.09
CA ASN A 23 3.88 5.50 -9.57
C ASN A 23 4.24 5.53 -11.07
N ASP A 24 3.99 4.44 -11.81
CA ASP A 24 4.31 4.39 -13.24
C ASP A 24 3.45 5.38 -14.05
N LYS A 25 4.08 5.99 -15.06
CA LYS A 25 3.44 6.97 -15.95
C LYS A 25 2.20 6.44 -16.67
N ARG A 26 2.03 5.13 -16.81
CA ARG A 26 0.82 4.50 -17.37
C ARG A 26 -0.45 4.86 -16.60
N PHE A 27 -0.34 5.25 -15.33
CA PHE A 27 -1.46 5.65 -14.49
C PHE A 27 -1.74 7.16 -14.52
N LEU A 28 -1.04 7.94 -15.35
CA LEU A 28 -1.21 9.40 -15.40
C LEU A 28 -2.64 9.83 -15.74
N GLU A 29 -3.29 9.10 -16.65
CA GLU A 29 -4.68 9.34 -17.07
C GLU A 29 -5.71 9.09 -15.96
N LEU A 30 -5.33 8.34 -14.93
CA LEU A 30 -6.18 8.16 -13.74
C LEU A 30 -6.18 9.38 -12.81
N ARG A 31 -5.26 10.34 -13.05
CA ARG A 31 -5.19 11.63 -12.34
C ARG A 31 -5.14 11.46 -10.81
N LEU A 32 -4.42 10.44 -10.34
CA LEU A 32 -4.30 10.04 -8.92
C LEU A 32 -3.87 11.19 -7.99
N TYR A 33 -3.20 12.21 -8.55
CA TYR A 33 -2.75 13.42 -7.88
C TYR A 33 -3.86 14.45 -7.62
N ARG A 34 -5.07 14.25 -8.15
CA ARG A 34 -6.20 15.16 -7.94
C ARG A 34 -7.27 14.56 -7.02
N ARG A 35 -7.79 15.40 -6.12
CA ARG A 35 -8.85 15.04 -5.17
C ARG A 35 -10.19 14.68 -5.81
N ASP A 36 -10.46 15.21 -7.01
CA ASP A 36 -11.70 14.97 -7.75
C ASP A 36 -11.63 13.73 -8.65
N ALA A 37 -10.50 13.02 -8.69
CA ALA A 37 -10.42 11.74 -9.38
C ALA A 37 -11.26 10.69 -8.64
N THR A 38 -12.03 9.89 -9.37
CA THR A 38 -12.89 8.83 -8.79
C THR A 38 -12.12 7.92 -7.85
N ILE A 39 -10.87 7.59 -8.19
CA ILE A 39 -10.03 6.65 -7.43
C ILE A 39 -9.08 7.34 -6.44
N TYR A 40 -9.27 8.63 -6.18
CA TYR A 40 -8.42 9.40 -5.28
C TYR A 40 -8.36 8.80 -3.87
N GLN A 41 -9.46 8.22 -3.38
CA GLN A 41 -9.47 7.63 -2.04
C GLN A 41 -8.51 6.45 -1.92
N LEU A 42 -8.47 5.58 -2.94
CA LEU A 42 -7.51 4.48 -3.00
C LEU A 42 -6.07 5.00 -3.11
N SER A 43 -5.82 5.94 -4.02
CA SER A 43 -4.46 6.49 -4.19
C SER A 43 -3.97 7.19 -2.93
N SER A 44 -4.86 7.88 -2.22
CA SER A 44 -4.58 8.47 -0.92
C SER A 44 -4.22 7.40 0.13
N ALA A 45 -4.99 6.31 0.22
CA ALA A 45 -4.69 5.21 1.15
C ALA A 45 -3.32 4.58 0.86
N VAL A 46 -3.01 4.31 -0.41
CA VAL A 46 -1.70 3.82 -0.87
C VAL A 46 -0.58 4.79 -0.48
N ASN A 47 -0.72 6.07 -0.82
CA ASN A 47 0.31 7.07 -0.56
C ASN A 47 0.57 7.29 0.93
N HIS A 48 -0.48 7.30 1.76
CA HIS A 48 -0.30 7.41 3.21
C HIS A 48 0.32 6.14 3.80
N THR A 49 -0.01 4.97 3.27
CA THR A 49 0.63 3.71 3.69
C THR A 49 2.13 3.73 3.38
N ILE A 50 2.51 4.17 2.19
CA ILE A 50 3.92 4.35 1.78
C ILE A 50 4.63 5.36 2.70
N ALA A 51 4.00 6.50 2.98
CA ALA A 51 4.58 7.52 3.85
C ALA A 51 4.78 7.01 5.29
N CYS A 52 3.79 6.30 5.83
CA CYS A 52 3.87 5.65 7.13
C CYS A 52 4.98 4.60 7.17
N TRP A 53 5.09 3.78 6.12
CA TRP A 53 6.15 2.78 5.98
C TRP A 53 7.55 3.42 6.03
N PHE A 54 7.78 4.48 5.27
CA PHE A 54 9.08 5.16 5.23
C PHE A 54 9.43 5.95 6.47
N SER A 55 8.43 6.44 7.20
CA SER A 55 8.64 7.15 8.46
C SER A 55 8.69 6.22 9.67
N GLU A 56 8.63 4.90 9.45
CA GLU A 56 8.58 3.88 10.49
C GLU A 56 7.37 4.06 11.45
N ASN A 57 6.36 4.82 11.01
CA ASN A 57 5.12 5.01 11.73
C ASN A 57 4.13 3.92 11.33
N TYR A 58 4.31 2.71 11.87
CA TYR A 58 3.57 1.52 11.43
C TYR A 58 2.14 1.45 11.95
N ARG A 59 1.85 2.08 13.11
CA ARG A 59 0.53 2.06 13.78
C ARG A 59 -0.67 2.34 12.85
N PRO A 60 -0.68 3.37 11.99
CA PRO A 60 -1.82 3.65 11.12
C PRO A 60 -1.97 2.73 9.91
N ILE A 61 -0.98 1.88 9.59
CA ILE A 61 -0.94 1.19 8.30
C ILE A 61 -2.13 0.23 8.11
N SER A 62 -2.48 -0.57 9.11
CA SER A 62 -3.60 -1.51 9.03
C SER A 62 -4.91 -0.79 8.69
N PHE A 63 -5.21 0.30 9.41
CA PHE A 63 -6.37 1.14 9.17
C PHE A 63 -6.39 1.75 7.75
N LEU A 64 -5.24 2.21 7.25
CA LEU A 64 -5.12 2.77 5.90
C LEU A 64 -5.37 1.71 4.83
N ILE A 65 -4.85 0.49 5.03
CA ILE A 65 -5.05 -0.65 4.14
C ILE A 65 -6.53 -1.04 4.09
N ASP A 66 -7.18 -1.16 5.25
CA ASP A 66 -8.61 -1.49 5.33
C ASP A 66 -9.49 -0.46 4.64
N ARG A 67 -9.14 0.83 4.78
CA ARG A 67 -9.80 1.90 4.04
C ARG A 67 -9.64 1.74 2.53
N GLY A 68 -8.43 1.42 2.05
CA GLY A 68 -8.16 1.17 0.64
C GLY A 68 -8.97 -0.01 0.09
N ARG A 69 -8.99 -1.12 0.84
CA ARG A 69 -9.77 -2.33 0.49
C ARG A 69 -11.27 -2.09 0.48
N SER A 70 -11.79 -1.37 1.48
CA SER A 70 -13.21 -1.01 1.55
C SER A 70 -13.63 -0.20 0.32
N PHE A 71 -12.81 0.78 -0.08
CA PHE A 71 -13.05 1.53 -1.29
C PHE A 71 -13.05 0.65 -2.55
N MET A 72 -12.08 -0.26 -2.71
CA MET A 72 -12.04 -1.17 -3.87
C MET A 72 -13.26 -2.09 -3.93
N HIS A 73 -13.80 -2.48 -2.78
CA HIS A 73 -15.00 -3.29 -2.66
C HIS A 73 -16.28 -2.50 -3.04
N GLU A 74 -16.43 -1.28 -2.53
CA GLU A 74 -17.58 -0.41 -2.79
C GLU A 74 -17.59 0.15 -4.22
N PHE A 75 -16.41 0.39 -4.79
CA PHE A 75 -16.23 1.01 -6.10
C PHE A 75 -15.36 0.13 -7.01
N PRO A 76 -15.91 -0.96 -7.58
CA PRO A 76 -15.16 -1.81 -8.50
C PRO A 76 -14.61 -1.03 -9.70
N ALA A 77 -13.42 -1.42 -10.16
CA ALA A 77 -12.76 -0.75 -11.28
C ALA A 77 -13.57 -0.87 -12.58
N GLY A 78 -14.08 0.28 -13.06
CA GLY A 78 -14.85 0.34 -14.32
C GLY A 78 -14.02 0.45 -15.60
N ARG A 79 -12.68 0.50 -15.51
CA ARG A 79 -11.76 0.63 -16.65
C ARG A 79 -10.52 -0.26 -16.48
N PRO A 80 -9.92 -0.77 -17.57
CA PRO A 80 -8.75 -1.65 -17.49
C PRO A 80 -7.58 -1.07 -16.69
N GLU A 81 -7.25 0.21 -16.88
CA GLU A 81 -6.12 0.86 -16.21
C GLU A 81 -6.36 1.00 -14.70
N ALA A 82 -7.61 1.27 -14.31
CA ALA A 82 -8.01 1.30 -12.91
C ALA A 82 -7.96 -0.11 -12.30
N ALA A 83 -8.36 -1.14 -13.03
CA ALA A 83 -8.30 -2.53 -12.57
C ALA A 83 -6.86 -2.98 -12.33
N GLU A 84 -5.93 -2.60 -13.22
CA GLU A 84 -4.51 -2.84 -13.04
C GLU A 84 -3.95 -2.12 -11.81
N TYR A 85 -4.34 -0.85 -11.60
CA TYR A 85 -3.95 -0.11 -10.40
C TYR A 85 -4.48 -0.77 -9.12
N TYR A 86 -5.72 -1.26 -9.12
CA TYR A 86 -6.33 -1.95 -7.98
C TYR A 86 -5.60 -3.24 -7.65
N ALA A 87 -5.23 -4.03 -8.66
CA ALA A 87 -4.47 -5.25 -8.47
C ALA A 87 -3.10 -4.97 -7.83
N LEU A 88 -2.40 -3.92 -8.27
CA LEU A 88 -1.13 -3.51 -7.66
C LEU A 88 -1.29 -2.98 -6.24
N ALA A 89 -2.35 -2.21 -5.97
CA ALA A 89 -2.64 -1.69 -4.64
C ALA A 89 -2.93 -2.83 -3.66
N GLU A 90 -3.72 -3.82 -4.06
CA GLU A 90 -4.01 -4.99 -3.22
C GLU A 90 -2.75 -5.83 -2.97
N GLU A 91 -1.90 -6.05 -3.97
CA GLU A 91 -0.63 -6.74 -3.78
C GLU A 91 0.30 -5.97 -2.84
N PHE A 92 0.40 -4.65 -3.02
CA PHE A 92 1.16 -3.78 -2.12
C PHE A 92 0.67 -3.89 -0.68
N PHE A 93 -0.65 -3.82 -0.46
CA PHE A 93 -1.24 -3.98 0.87
C PHE A 93 -0.92 -5.34 1.51
N LYS A 94 -1.02 -6.43 0.75
CA LYS A 94 -0.65 -7.77 1.24
C LYS A 94 0.81 -7.82 1.67
N VAL A 95 1.74 -7.35 0.83
CA VAL A 95 3.17 -7.42 1.12
C VAL A 95 3.54 -6.54 2.31
N VAL A 96 2.94 -5.35 2.44
CA VAL A 96 3.15 -4.48 3.60
C VAL A 96 2.67 -5.15 4.89
N LEU A 97 1.48 -5.76 4.90
CA LEU A 97 0.98 -6.49 6.08
C LEU A 97 1.91 -7.66 6.44
N SER A 98 2.33 -8.47 5.46
CA SER A 98 3.29 -9.55 5.69
C SER A 98 4.63 -9.05 6.24
N ALA A 99 5.04 -7.84 5.88
CA ALA A 99 6.27 -7.24 6.40
C ALA A 99 6.10 -6.74 7.84
N LEU A 100 4.93 -6.18 8.19
CA LEU A 100 4.59 -5.76 9.55
C LEU A 100 4.60 -6.94 10.53
N GLU A 101 4.13 -8.12 10.12
CA GLU A 101 4.16 -9.34 10.94
C GLU A 101 5.57 -9.78 11.37
N VAL A 102 6.61 -9.30 10.68
CA VAL A 102 8.01 -9.62 10.96
C VAL A 102 8.69 -8.54 11.82
N ILE A 103 8.07 -7.38 11.99
CA ILE A 103 8.60 -6.27 12.80
C ILE A 103 8.16 -6.48 14.26
N PRO A 104 9.09 -6.62 15.22
CA PRO A 104 8.75 -6.66 16.63
C PRO A 104 8.12 -5.32 17.05
N ASP A 105 7.03 -5.36 17.81
CA ASP A 105 6.39 -4.19 18.44
C ASP A 105 5.70 -3.17 17.51
N ALA A 106 4.94 -3.62 16.51
CA ALA A 106 3.95 -2.74 15.85
C ALA A 106 2.82 -2.25 16.80
N GLU A 107 2.76 -2.79 18.04
CA GLU A 107 1.74 -2.47 19.05
C GLU A 107 2.29 -1.97 20.41
N ALA A 108 3.61 -1.91 20.65
CA ALA A 108 4.11 -1.59 21.99
C ALA A 108 4.40 -0.08 22.17
N CYS A 109 3.42 0.63 22.74
CA CYS A 109 3.52 1.68 23.77
C CYS A 109 2.19 2.45 23.79
N ASP A 110 1.16 1.84 24.39
CA ASP A 110 0.11 2.62 25.02
C ASP A 110 0.66 3.10 26.37
N ASP A 111 0.81 4.42 26.50
CA ASP A 111 0.73 5.17 27.76
C ASP A 111 -0.09 6.44 27.48
#